data_AF-A0A4S0VFY8-F1
#
_entry.id   AF-A0A4S0VFY8-F1
#
_cell.length_a   1.000
_cell.length_b   1.000
_cell.length_c   1.000
_cell.angle_alpha   90.00
_cell.angle_beta   90.00
_cell.angle_gamma   90.00
#
_symmetry.space_group_name_H-M   'P 1'
#
loop_
_entity.id
_entity.type
_entity.pdbx_description
1 polymer ?
#
loop_
_entity_poly.entity_id
_entity_poly.type
_entity_poly.pdbx_seq_one_letter_code
_entity_poly.pdbx_strand_id
1 'polypeptide(L)'
;MTTSESKELHFDDVDNRLYGKLHAARHDLAAAHSYGLFILKKGWNGHPYGRAFGGSRGWPQFPKELLDTYDTAEAALHMNVIRLRHQVYAHSDSQSYYVRPWRSDYHSDIEQVPILEFDAASTQTLVTMSQKMMAAIGTAMHQIKARYP
;
A
#
# COMPACT_ATOMS: atom_id res chain seq x y z
N MET A 1 -32.20 -4.42 23.04
CA MET A 1 -31.36 -4.86 21.90
C MET A 1 -32.04 -4.34 20.63
N THR A 2 -31.56 -3.24 20.07
CA THR A 2 -32.02 -2.75 18.77
C THR A 2 -31.29 -3.53 17.68
N THR A 3 -32.00 -4.40 16.98
CA THR A 3 -31.53 -5.01 15.74
C THR A 3 -31.36 -3.91 14.71
N SER A 4 -30.10 -3.52 14.43
CA SER A 4 -29.78 -2.65 13.32
C SER A 4 -30.20 -3.35 12.03
N GLU A 5 -31.25 -2.86 11.37
CA GLU A 5 -31.60 -3.33 10.04
C GLU A 5 -30.39 -3.11 9.11
N SER A 6 -29.95 -4.19 8.47
CA SER A 6 -28.84 -4.16 7.52
C SER A 6 -29.40 -3.84 6.15
N LYS A 7 -29.13 -2.65 5.63
CA LYS A 7 -29.57 -2.21 4.29
C LYS A 7 -28.37 -2.15 3.35
N GLU A 8 -28.53 -2.69 2.15
CA GLU A 8 -27.53 -2.58 1.08
C GLU A 8 -27.51 -1.14 0.55
N LEU A 9 -26.30 -0.57 0.40
CA LEU A 9 -26.10 0.76 -0.17
C LEU A 9 -25.75 0.63 -1.64
N HIS A 10 -26.51 1.31 -2.51
CA HIS A 10 -26.22 1.42 -3.93
C HIS A 10 -25.61 2.79 -4.23
N PHE A 11 -24.31 2.81 -4.52
CA PHE A 11 -23.58 4.02 -4.90
C PHE A 11 -23.76 4.33 -6.39
N ASP A 12 -23.61 5.59 -6.77
CA ASP A 12 -23.41 5.91 -8.19
C ASP A 12 -22.06 5.36 -8.70
N ASP A 13 -21.87 5.36 -10.02
CA ASP A 13 -20.67 4.77 -10.63
C ASP A 13 -19.35 5.42 -10.17
N VAL A 14 -19.37 6.73 -9.88
CA VAL A 14 -18.18 7.48 -9.46
C VAL A 14 -17.81 7.10 -8.04
N ASP A 15 -18.77 7.15 -7.13
CA ASP A 15 -18.60 6.82 -5.72
C ASP A 15 -18.34 5.33 -5.52
N ASN A 16 -18.94 4.45 -6.33
CA ASN A 16 -18.67 3.02 -6.27
C ASN A 16 -17.19 2.72 -6.59
N ARG A 17 -16.67 3.33 -7.66
CA ARG A 17 -15.26 3.18 -8.05
C ARG A 17 -14.32 3.80 -7.03
N LEU A 18 -14.64 4.98 -6.50
CA LEU A 18 -13.84 5.64 -5.46
C LEU A 18 -13.84 4.83 -4.17
N TYR A 19 -15.01 4.37 -3.71
CA TYR A 19 -15.17 3.54 -2.53
C TYR A 19 -14.37 2.24 -2.65
N GLY A 20 -14.45 1.56 -3.79
CA GLY A 20 -13.68 0.34 -4.02
C GLY A 20 -12.16 0.60 -4.06
N LYS A 21 -11.69 1.72 -4.63
CA LYS A 21 -10.27 2.11 -4.58
C LYS A 21 -9.81 2.36 -3.15
N LEU A 22 -10.60 3.09 -2.36
CA LEU A 22 -10.31 3.37 -0.95
C LEU A 22 -10.31 2.09 -0.11
N HIS A 23 -11.27 1.19 -0.33
CA HIS A 23 -11.33 -0.11 0.33
C HIS A 23 -10.08 -0.95 0.04
N ALA A 24 -9.68 -1.06 -1.24
CA ALA A 24 -8.47 -1.77 -1.64
C ALA A 24 -7.20 -1.13 -1.03
N ALA A 25 -7.10 0.21 -1.05
CA ALA A 25 -5.98 0.93 -0.45
C ALA A 25 -5.87 0.70 1.06
N ARG A 26 -7.00 0.70 1.79
CA ARG A 26 -7.04 0.37 3.21
C ARG A 26 -6.51 -1.04 3.48
N HIS A 27 -6.84 -2.01 2.63
CA HIS A 27 -6.36 -3.38 2.76
C HIS A 27 -4.85 -3.49 2.53
N ASP A 28 -4.33 -2.85 1.48
CA ASP A 28 -2.89 -2.80 1.20
C ASP A 28 -2.10 -2.13 2.35
N LEU A 29 -2.64 -1.07 2.95
CA LEU A 29 -2.05 -0.40 4.12
C LEU A 29 -2.13 -1.24 5.39
N ALA A 30 -3.20 -2.00 5.59
CA ALA A 30 -3.31 -2.93 6.72
C ALA A 30 -2.29 -4.07 6.61
N ALA A 31 -2.06 -4.57 5.39
CA ALA A 31 -0.99 -5.53 5.11
C ALA A 31 0.38 -4.89 5.39
N ALA A 32 0.64 -3.68 4.87
CA ALA A 32 1.89 -2.95 5.12
C ALA A 32 2.16 -2.72 6.62
N HIS A 33 1.12 -2.37 7.39
CA HIS A 33 1.19 -2.22 8.84
C HIS A 33 1.56 -3.54 9.53
N SER A 34 0.84 -4.62 9.21
CA SER A 34 1.08 -5.94 9.78
C SER A 34 2.49 -6.46 9.47
N TYR A 35 2.95 -6.26 8.23
CA TYR A 35 4.31 -6.60 7.84
C TYR A 35 5.34 -5.72 8.54
N GLY A 36 5.12 -4.41 8.62
CA GLY A 36 6.00 -3.52 9.37
C GLY A 36 6.20 -3.97 10.82
N LEU A 37 5.13 -4.37 11.51
CA LEU A 37 5.23 -4.94 12.86
C LEU A 37 5.99 -6.27 12.88
N PHE A 38 5.71 -7.17 11.94
CA PHE A 38 6.45 -8.43 11.81
C PHE A 38 7.93 -8.22 11.49
N ILE A 39 8.25 -7.13 10.80
CA ILE A 39 9.58 -6.84 10.32
C ILE A 39 10.41 -6.08 11.34
N LEU A 40 9.83 -5.19 12.13
CA LEU A 40 10.50 -4.69 13.34
C LEU A 40 10.98 -5.85 14.23
N LYS A 41 10.37 -7.03 14.07
CA LYS A 41 10.82 -8.29 14.65
C LYS A 41 11.81 -9.09 13.78
N LYS A 42 11.92 -8.90 12.44
CA LYS A 42 12.61 -9.83 11.48
C LYS A 42 13.36 -9.28 10.21
N GLY A 43 13.27 -8.01 9.77
CA GLY A 43 13.91 -7.43 8.53
C GLY A 43 13.02 -7.36 7.23
N TRP A 44 13.12 -6.30 6.37
CA TRP A 44 12.01 -5.73 5.51
C TRP A 44 11.97 -5.97 3.99
N ASN A 45 10.76 -5.77 3.41
CA ASN A 45 10.44 -5.54 1.99
C ASN A 45 9.22 -4.58 1.81
N GLY A 46 9.37 -3.48 1.06
CA GLY A 46 8.43 -2.34 1.06
C GLY A 46 7.29 -2.26 0.07
N HIS A 47 6.97 -3.40 -0.50
CA HIS A 47 6.09 -3.49 -1.64
C HIS A 47 4.61 -3.11 -1.38
N PRO A 48 3.99 -3.51 -0.25
CA PRO A 48 2.55 -3.34 -0.05
C PRO A 48 2.12 -1.90 0.19
N TYR A 49 2.91 -1.11 0.92
CA TYR A 49 2.62 0.31 1.15
C TYR A 49 2.50 1.08 -0.16
N GLY A 50 3.47 0.93 -1.08
CA GLY A 50 3.47 1.66 -2.34
C GLY A 50 2.36 1.26 -3.32
N ARG A 51 1.75 0.07 -3.16
CA ARG A 51 0.62 -0.36 -4.00
C ARG A 51 -0.64 0.47 -3.79
N ALA A 52 -0.93 0.86 -2.54
CA ALA A 52 -2.10 1.68 -2.22
C ALA A 52 -2.17 2.98 -3.05
N PHE A 53 -1.00 3.53 -3.38
CA PHE A 53 -0.83 4.80 -4.10
C PHE A 53 -0.58 4.63 -5.61
N GLY A 54 -0.40 3.39 -6.08
CA GLY A 54 -0.18 3.10 -7.49
C GLY A 54 -1.43 3.37 -8.35
N GLY A 55 -1.20 3.79 -9.60
CA GLY A 55 -2.24 3.88 -10.63
C GLY A 55 -2.78 2.50 -11.01
N SER A 56 -4.08 2.42 -11.33
CA SER A 56 -4.74 1.20 -11.82
C SER A 56 -5.64 1.56 -13.00
N ARG A 57 -5.64 0.73 -14.05
CA ARG A 57 -6.46 0.96 -15.24
C ARG A 57 -7.93 0.72 -14.90
N GLY A 58 -8.79 1.70 -15.16
CA GLY A 58 -10.23 1.63 -14.89
C GLY A 58 -10.64 2.01 -13.46
N TRP A 59 -9.69 2.29 -12.57
CA TRP A 59 -9.95 2.76 -11.20
C TRP A 59 -9.53 4.23 -11.05
N PRO A 60 -10.22 5.02 -10.21
CA PRO A 60 -9.80 6.37 -9.91
C PRO A 60 -8.44 6.37 -9.23
N GLN A 61 -7.72 7.48 -9.39
CA GLN A 61 -6.47 7.69 -8.67
C GLN A 61 -6.76 7.83 -7.16
N PHE A 62 -5.76 7.50 -6.34
CA PHE A 62 -5.87 7.75 -4.91
C PHE A 62 -6.07 9.25 -4.65
N PRO A 63 -7.04 9.67 -3.81
CA PRO A 63 -7.28 11.09 -3.52
C PRO A 63 -6.04 11.73 -2.92
N LYS A 64 -5.54 12.80 -3.55
CA LYS A 64 -4.28 13.42 -3.15
C LYS A 64 -4.41 14.18 -1.84
N GLU A 65 -5.61 14.69 -1.55
CA GLU A 65 -5.97 15.44 -0.35
C GLU A 65 -5.79 14.60 0.91
N LEU A 66 -5.90 13.26 0.80
CA LEU A 66 -5.64 12.38 1.95
C LEU A 66 -4.16 12.37 2.35
N LEU A 67 -3.24 12.71 1.45
CA LEU A 67 -1.81 12.83 1.75
C LEU A 67 -1.50 14.00 2.68
N ASP A 68 -2.41 14.99 2.80
CA ASP A 68 -2.27 16.12 3.73
C ASP A 68 -2.33 15.69 5.21
N THR A 69 -2.64 14.41 5.48
CA THR A 69 -2.55 13.80 6.81
C THR A 69 -1.10 13.64 7.29
N TYR A 70 -0.13 13.64 6.37
CA TYR A 70 1.28 13.47 6.67
C TYR A 70 1.98 14.79 6.98
N ASP A 71 2.89 14.77 7.95
CA ASP A 71 3.81 15.90 8.15
C ASP A 71 4.92 15.93 7.08
N THR A 72 5.77 16.96 7.12
CA THR A 72 6.84 17.16 6.13
C THR A 72 7.82 15.98 6.05
N ALA A 73 8.17 15.36 7.18
CA ALA A 73 9.12 14.25 7.22
C ALA A 73 8.47 12.97 6.69
N GLU A 74 7.21 12.72 7.08
CA GLU A 74 6.39 11.62 6.59
C GLU A 74 6.16 11.73 5.07
N ALA A 75 5.89 12.93 4.56
CA ALA A 75 5.74 13.18 3.13
C ALA A 75 7.04 12.88 2.35
N ALA A 76 8.20 13.27 2.88
CA ALA A 76 9.48 12.95 2.27
C ALA A 76 9.73 11.43 2.22
N LEU A 77 9.41 10.71 3.30
CA LEU A 77 9.52 9.25 3.33
C LEU A 77 8.53 8.58 2.37
N HIS A 78 7.29 9.06 2.30
CA HIS A 78 6.30 8.60 1.32
C HIS A 78 6.85 8.70 -0.10
N MET A 79 7.37 9.87 -0.48
CA MET A 79 7.93 10.10 -1.81
C MET A 79 9.13 9.19 -2.09
N ASN A 80 10.00 8.97 -1.11
CA ASN A 80 11.11 8.03 -1.25
C ASN A 80 10.61 6.60 -1.50
N VAL A 81 9.60 6.13 -0.77
CA VAL A 81 9.05 4.77 -0.92
C VAL A 81 8.40 4.59 -2.30
N ILE A 82 7.64 5.59 -2.78
CA ILE A 82 7.05 5.56 -4.12
C ILE A 82 8.13 5.59 -5.20
N ARG A 83 9.19 6.41 -5.03
CA ARG A 83 10.34 6.43 -5.94
C ARG A 83 11.02 5.08 -6.03
N LEU A 84 11.32 4.45 -4.88
CA LEU A 84 11.93 3.12 -4.80
C LEU A 84 11.03 2.06 -5.43
N ARG A 85 9.71 2.12 -5.21
CA ARG A 85 8.73 1.27 -5.89
C ARG A 85 8.82 1.43 -7.41
N HIS A 86 8.83 2.66 -7.91
CA HIS A 86 8.96 2.92 -9.33
C HIS A 86 10.27 2.40 -9.88
N GLN A 87 11.38 2.48 -9.14
CA GLN A 87 12.64 1.84 -9.55
C GLN A 87 12.49 0.32 -9.67
N VAL A 88 11.90 -0.36 -8.67
CA VAL A 88 11.70 -1.81 -8.73
C VAL A 88 10.79 -2.23 -9.89
N TYR A 89 9.70 -1.50 -10.14
CA TYR A 89 8.77 -1.81 -11.24
C TYR A 89 9.29 -1.39 -12.62
N ALA A 90 10.01 -0.27 -12.73
CA ALA A 90 10.58 0.21 -13.99
C ALA A 90 11.88 -0.51 -14.37
N HIS A 91 12.53 -1.17 -13.40
CA HIS A 91 13.69 -2.02 -13.62
C HIS A 91 13.34 -3.52 -13.55
N SER A 92 12.19 -3.93 -14.12
CA SER A 92 12.07 -5.27 -14.73
C SER A 92 13.02 -5.46 -15.93
N ASP A 93 14.08 -4.65 -15.99
CA ASP A 93 15.18 -4.73 -16.93
C ASP A 93 16.34 -5.40 -16.18
N SER A 94 16.95 -6.37 -16.83
CA SER A 94 17.90 -7.38 -16.32
C SER A 94 19.06 -6.90 -15.43
N GLN A 95 19.27 -5.60 -15.25
CA GLN A 95 20.38 -5.00 -14.51
C GLN A 95 20.23 -5.05 -12.98
N SER A 96 19.03 -5.31 -12.45
CA SER A 96 18.77 -5.33 -11.00
C SER A 96 18.61 -6.74 -10.42
N TYR A 97 18.56 -7.76 -11.26
CA TYR A 97 18.38 -9.15 -10.83
C TYR A 97 19.75 -9.83 -10.76
N TYR A 98 20.11 -10.33 -9.58
CA TYR A 98 21.24 -11.23 -9.49
C TYR A 98 20.72 -12.64 -9.77
N VAL A 99 21.05 -13.17 -10.96
CA VAL A 99 20.78 -14.57 -11.30
C VAL A 99 22.00 -15.38 -10.92
N ARG A 100 21.82 -16.33 -10.00
CA ARG A 100 22.83 -17.36 -9.72
C ARG A 100 22.39 -18.66 -10.40
N PRO A 101 23.05 -19.07 -11.49
CA PRO A 101 22.79 -20.37 -12.10
C PRO A 101 23.07 -21.47 -11.07
N TRP A 102 22.08 -22.32 -10.79
CA TRP A 102 22.20 -23.40 -9.81
C TRP A 102 22.02 -24.75 -10.50
N ARG A 103 23.07 -25.58 -10.46
CA ARG A 103 23.04 -26.92 -11.06
C ARG A 103 22.72 -27.97 -10.00
N SER A 104 21.57 -28.59 -10.14
CA SER A 104 21.19 -29.83 -9.46
C SER A 104 20.60 -30.82 -10.48
N ASP A 105 20.08 -31.97 -10.05
CA ASP A 105 19.36 -32.90 -10.93
C ASP A 105 18.14 -32.25 -11.61
N TYR A 106 17.64 -31.16 -11.01
CA TYR A 106 16.74 -30.20 -11.65
C TYR A 106 17.53 -28.91 -11.95
N HIS A 107 17.52 -28.47 -13.20
CA HIS A 107 18.14 -27.21 -13.60
C HIS A 107 17.20 -26.07 -13.19
N SER A 108 17.66 -25.15 -12.36
CA SER A 108 16.85 -23.99 -11.93
C SER A 108 17.74 -22.78 -11.71
N ASP A 109 17.21 -21.60 -12.02
CA ASP A 109 17.86 -20.33 -11.76
C ASP A 109 17.34 -19.77 -10.43
N ILE A 110 18.26 -19.32 -9.57
CA ILE A 110 17.89 -18.57 -8.36
C ILE A 110 17.92 -17.09 -8.71
N GLU A 111 16.74 -16.49 -8.84
CA GLU A 111 16.56 -15.05 -9.05
C GLU A 111 16.51 -14.31 -7.71
N GLN A 112 17.39 -13.33 -7.51
CA GLN A 112 17.36 -12.46 -6.33
C GLN A 112 16.99 -11.02 -6.76
N VAL A 113 15.89 -10.53 -6.19
CA VAL A 113 15.40 -9.14 -6.33
C VAL A 113 16.19 -8.24 -5.37
N PRO A 114 16.49 -6.96 -5.73
CA PRO A 114 17.13 -6.03 -4.81
C PRO A 114 16.30 -5.89 -3.54
N ILE A 115 16.92 -6.17 -2.39
CA ILE A 115 16.30 -5.92 -1.09
C ILE A 115 16.34 -4.41 -0.89
N LEU A 116 15.18 -3.77 -0.95
CA LEU A 116 15.02 -2.38 -0.51
C LEU A 116 15.04 -2.36 1.02
N GLU A 117 16.24 -2.31 1.60
CA GLU A 117 16.40 -2.25 3.05
C GLU A 117 15.96 -0.88 3.57
N PHE A 118 14.99 -0.88 4.48
CA PHE A 118 14.66 0.26 5.32
C PHE A 118 15.25 0.01 6.70
N ASP A 119 15.82 1.04 7.31
CA ASP A 119 16.23 0.95 8.71
C ASP A 119 14.99 0.81 9.63
N ALA A 120 15.24 0.41 10.88
CA ALA A 120 14.18 0.19 11.85
C ALA A 120 13.36 1.47 12.12
N ALA A 121 13.99 2.64 12.08
CA ALA A 121 13.32 3.92 12.29
C ALA A 121 12.33 4.23 11.17
N SER A 122 12.75 4.10 9.92
CA SER A 122 11.92 4.29 8.72
C SER A 122 10.79 3.26 8.66
N THR A 123 11.07 2.02 9.07
CA THR A 123 10.04 0.98 9.19
C THR A 123 8.97 1.35 10.22
N GLN A 124 9.37 1.86 11.38
CA GLN A 124 8.45 2.32 12.41
C GLN A 124 7.62 3.52 11.93
N THR A 125 8.23 4.46 11.22
CA THR A 125 7.52 5.58 10.60
C THR A 125 6.49 5.10 9.58
N LEU A 126 6.83 4.12 8.75
CA LEU A 126 5.90 3.51 7.78
C LEU A 126 4.70 2.83 8.44
N VAL A 127 4.92 2.16 9.58
CA VAL A 127 3.84 1.58 10.40
C VAL A 127 2.88 2.68 10.87
N THR A 128 3.43 3.75 11.44
CA THR A 128 2.64 4.90 11.92
C THR A 128 1.87 5.56 10.79
N MET A 129 2.53 5.83 9.66
CA MET A 129 1.89 6.42 8.47
C MET A 129 0.77 5.53 7.94
N SER A 130 0.97 4.20 7.91
CA SER A 130 -0.06 3.25 7.48
C SER A 130 -1.29 3.32 8.40
N GLN A 131 -1.09 3.44 9.72
CA GLN A 131 -2.20 3.61 10.66
C GLN A 131 -2.95 4.92 10.45
N LYS A 132 -2.22 6.04 10.34
CA LYS A 132 -2.80 7.37 10.07
C LYS A 132 -3.65 7.35 8.80
N MET A 133 -3.11 6.79 7.71
CA MET A 133 -3.80 6.73 6.43
C MET A 133 -5.00 5.79 6.45
N MET A 134 -4.92 4.64 7.14
CA MET A 134 -6.09 3.79 7.36
C MET A 134 -7.23 4.54 8.07
N ALA A 135 -6.91 5.37 9.08
CA ALA A 135 -7.91 6.19 9.76
C ALA A 135 -8.54 7.23 8.82
N ALA A 136 -7.71 7.97 8.07
CA ALA A 136 -8.18 8.97 7.10
C ALA A 136 -9.07 8.35 6.01
N ILE A 137 -8.67 7.20 5.45
CA ILE A 137 -9.49 6.44 4.49
C ILE A 137 -10.80 6.00 5.13
N GLY A 138 -10.78 5.57 6.39
CA GLY A 138 -11.99 5.19 7.13
C GLY A 138 -12.99 6.35 7.22
N THR A 139 -12.51 7.55 7.54
CA THR A 139 -13.32 8.78 7.56
C THR A 139 -13.89 9.10 6.18
N ALA A 140 -13.06 9.05 5.13
CA ALA A 140 -13.51 9.30 3.76
C ALA A 140 -14.60 8.30 3.33
N MET A 141 -14.39 7.00 3.58
CA MET A 141 -15.38 5.97 3.27
C MET A 141 -16.69 6.18 4.06
N HIS A 142 -16.62 6.65 5.30
CA HIS A 142 -17.80 6.99 6.09
C HIS A 142 -18.56 8.18 5.49
N GLN A 143 -17.86 9.22 5.05
CA GLN A 143 -18.45 10.36 4.35
C GLN A 143 -19.10 9.95 3.02
N ILE A 144 -18.49 9.02 2.27
CA ILE A 144 -19.13 8.45 1.07
C ILE A 144 -20.45 7.79 1.47
N LYS A 145 -20.44 6.87 2.44
CA LYS A 145 -21.65 6.16 2.88
C LYS A 145 -22.75 7.12 3.37
N ALA A 146 -22.39 8.17 4.11
CA ALA A 146 -23.34 9.13 4.66
C ALA A 146 -24.10 9.95 3.60
N ARG A 147 -23.62 9.98 2.35
CA ARG A 147 -24.34 10.61 1.22
C ARG A 147 -25.50 9.77 0.68
N TYR A 148 -25.57 8.50 1.06
CA TYR A 148 -26.56 7.54 0.57
C TYR A 148 -27.49 7.07 1.70
N PRO A 149 -28.80 6.95 1.43
CA PRO A 149 -29.83 6.63 2.43
C PRO A 149 -29.95 5.14 2.76
#